data_AF-A0A939ZYK2-F1
#
_entry.id   AF-A0A939ZYK2-F1
#
_cell.length_a   1.000
_cell.length_b   1.000
_cell.length_c   1.000
_cell.angle_alpha   90.00
_cell.angle_beta   90.00
_cell.angle_gamma   90.00
#
_symmetry.space_group_name_H-M   'P 1'
#
loop_
_entity.id
_entity.type
_entity.pdbx_description
1 polymer ?
#
loop_
_entity_poly.entity_id
_entity_poly.type
_entity_poly.pdbx_seq_one_letter_code
_entity_poly.pdbx_strand_id
1 'polypeptide(L)'
;MEYEERIISSSFQEEDGKIEYSLRPRFLNEYIGQSRAKEHISVYMRAAKLRGEALDHVLLYGPPGLGKTTLASIISNEMGGKLSVTSGPAITHSR
;
A
#
# COMPACT_ATOMS: atom_id res chain seq x y z
N MET A 1 -34.64 -30.56 -9.87
CA MET A 1 -33.31 -30.34 -10.50
C MET A 1 -32.57 -29.40 -9.58
N GLU A 2 -31.62 -29.97 -8.86
CA GLU A 2 -30.70 -29.30 -7.95
C GLU A 2 -29.81 -28.40 -8.81
N TYR A 3 -29.96 -27.08 -8.66
CA TYR A 3 -29.13 -26.13 -9.40
C TYR A 3 -27.74 -26.21 -8.76
N GLU A 4 -26.78 -26.80 -9.47
CA GLU A 4 -25.36 -26.71 -9.13
C GLU A 4 -25.02 -25.25 -8.84
N GLU A 5 -24.66 -24.95 -7.59
CA GLU A 5 -24.12 -23.65 -7.21
C GLU A 5 -22.93 -23.36 -8.14
N ARG A 6 -23.00 -22.26 -8.90
CA ARG A 6 -21.86 -21.81 -9.68
C ARG A 6 -20.71 -21.54 -8.72
N ILE A 7 -19.68 -22.38 -8.78
CA ILE A 7 -18.47 -22.29 -7.95
C ILE A 7 -17.68 -20.98 -8.21
N ILE A 8 -17.96 -20.28 -9.31
CA ILE A 8 -17.25 -19.05 -9.69
C ILE A 8 -18.26 -17.92 -9.91
N SER A 9 -18.17 -16.87 -9.08
CA SER A 9 -18.93 -15.63 -9.19
C SER A 9 -17.96 -14.45 -9.30
N SER A 10 -18.23 -13.48 -10.18
CA SER A 10 -17.44 -12.25 -10.32
C SER A 10 -17.85 -11.16 -9.31
N SER A 11 -18.70 -11.51 -8.34
CA SER A 11 -19.22 -10.58 -7.35
C SER A 11 -18.21 -10.45 -6.22
N PHE A 12 -17.76 -9.22 -5.93
CA PHE A 12 -16.78 -8.96 -4.85
C PHE A 12 -17.34 -9.42 -3.50
N GLN A 13 -16.69 -10.39 -2.88
CA GLN A 13 -17.00 -10.89 -1.55
C GLN A 13 -16.08 -10.25 -0.50
N GLU A 14 -16.52 -10.15 0.75
CA GLU A 14 -15.67 -9.64 1.84
C GLU A 14 -14.40 -10.48 2.05
N GLU A 15 -14.44 -11.78 1.72
CA GLU A 15 -13.27 -12.64 1.70
C GLU A 15 -12.25 -12.25 0.62
N ASP A 16 -12.70 -11.79 -0.55
CA ASP A 16 -11.81 -11.32 -1.63
C ASP A 16 -10.95 -10.15 -1.15
N GLY A 17 -11.54 -9.22 -0.39
CA GLY A 17 -10.81 -8.12 0.22
C GLY A 17 -9.71 -8.60 1.18
N LYS A 18 -10.03 -9.55 2.07
CA LYS A 18 -9.05 -10.13 3.02
C LYS A 18 -7.92 -10.87 2.30
N ILE A 19 -8.23 -11.60 1.24
CA ILE A 19 -7.26 -12.33 0.41
C ILE A 19 -6.36 -11.34 -0.34
N GLU A 20 -6.93 -10.27 -0.92
CA GLU A 20 -6.18 -9.23 -1.63
C GLU A 20 -5.19 -8.51 -0.70
N TYR A 21 -5.58 -8.23 0.55
CA TYR A 21 -4.67 -7.71 1.59
C TYR A 21 -3.58 -8.70 2.02
N SER A 22 -3.80 -10.01 1.86
CA SER A 22 -2.81 -11.05 2.14
C SER A 22 -1.75 -11.15 1.04
N LEU A 23 -2.14 -10.90 -0.22
CA LEU A 23 -1.24 -10.97 -1.38
C LEU A 23 -0.31 -9.76 -1.52
N ARG A 24 -0.68 -8.61 -0.94
CA ARG A 24 0.13 -7.40 -0.99
C ARG A 24 1.19 -7.41 0.11
N PRO A 25 2.46 -7.10 -0.21
CA PRO A 25 3.54 -7.04 0.78
C PRO A 25 3.25 -5.98 1.85
N ARG A 26 3.50 -6.32 3.12
CA ARG A 26 3.29 -5.45 4.27
C ARG A 26 4.59 -4.76 4.71
N PHE A 27 5.72 -5.41 4.48
CA PHE A 27 7.04 -4.95 4.88
C PHE A 27 7.93 -4.68 3.68
N LEU A 28 8.95 -3.83 3.86
CA LEU A 28 9.81 -3.41 2.75
C LEU A 28 10.65 -4.56 2.19
N ASN A 29 10.95 -5.57 3.00
CA ASN A 29 11.66 -6.78 2.59
C ASN A 29 10.83 -7.71 1.69
N GLU A 30 9.50 -7.68 1.79
CA GLU A 30 8.57 -8.45 0.95
C GLU A 30 8.35 -7.78 -0.41
N TYR A 31 8.71 -6.50 -0.57
CA TYR A 31 8.51 -5.76 -1.81
C TYR A 31 9.55 -6.13 -2.87
N ILE A 32 9.10 -6.78 -3.94
CA ILE A 32 9.95 -7.30 -5.01
C ILE A 32 10.30 -6.18 -6.00
N GLY A 33 11.57 -6.12 -6.41
CA GLY A 33 12.06 -5.11 -7.36
C GLY A 33 12.28 -3.72 -6.72
N GLN A 34 12.34 -2.68 -7.56
CA GLN A 34 12.49 -1.27 -7.14
C GLN A 34 13.68 -0.99 -6.19
N SER A 35 14.81 -1.67 -6.36
CA SER A 35 15.95 -1.67 -5.41
C SER A 35 16.41 -0.27 -5.01
N ARG A 36 16.54 0.68 -5.96
CA ARG A 36 16.94 2.07 -5.66
C ARG A 36 15.92 2.79 -4.78
N ALA A 37 14.62 2.65 -5.07
CA ALA A 37 13.57 3.28 -4.26
C ALA A 37 13.51 2.66 -2.85
N LYS A 38 13.64 1.33 -2.76
CA LYS A 38 13.69 0.62 -1.47
C LYS A 38 14.86 1.09 -0.62
N GLU A 39 16.05 1.22 -1.21
CA GLU A 39 17.24 1.71 -0.51
C GLU A 39 17.04 3.12 0.02
N HIS A 40 16.61 4.06 -0.83
CA HIS A 40 16.36 5.44 -0.42
C HIS A 40 15.34 5.51 0.73
N ILE A 41 14.18 4.87 0.57
CA ILE A 41 13.11 4.88 1.58
C ILE A 41 13.60 4.23 2.89
N SER A 42 14.35 3.13 2.82
CA SER A 42 14.93 2.47 4.00
C SER A 42 15.84 3.41 4.80
N VAL A 43 16.69 4.17 4.11
CA VAL A 43 17.58 5.17 4.74
C VAL A 43 16.78 6.27 5.41
N TYR A 44 15.79 6.86 4.73
CA TYR A 44 14.95 7.93 5.30
C TYR A 44 14.11 7.45 6.49
N MET A 45 13.46 6.29 6.38
CA MET A 45 12.68 5.72 7.48
C MET A 45 13.56 5.44 8.69
N ARG A 46 14.76 4.88 8.49
CA ARG A 46 15.71 4.63 9.58
C ARG A 46 16.14 5.93 10.24
N ALA A 47 16.44 6.97 9.47
CA ALA A 47 16.83 8.27 10.00
C ALA A 47 15.69 8.91 10.81
N ALA A 48 14.45 8.87 10.32
CA ALA A 48 13.28 9.38 11.03
C ALA A 48 13.02 8.60 12.33
N LYS A 49 13.11 7.26 12.28
CA LYS A 49 12.98 6.39 13.46
C LYS A 49 14.05 6.70 14.52
N LEU A 50 15.29 6.94 14.13
CA LEU A 50 16.38 7.30 15.06
C LEU A 50 16.14 8.65 15.76
N ARG A 51 15.49 9.60 15.07
CA ARG A 51 15.10 10.88 15.67
C ARG A 51 13.81 10.81 16.49
N GLY A 52 13.03 9.74 16.37
CA GLY A 52 11.70 9.63 16.99
C GLY A 52 10.66 10.56 16.34
N GLU A 53 10.86 10.89 15.07
CA GLU A 53 10.03 11.83 14.32
C GLU A 53 9.25 11.12 13.19
N ALA A 54 8.28 11.84 12.62
CA ALA A 54 7.61 11.39 11.41
C ALA A 54 8.57 11.34 10.21
N LEU A 55 8.27 10.47 9.24
CA LEU A 55 8.94 10.52 7.94
C LEU A 55 8.55 11.83 7.22
N ASP A 56 9.52 12.47 6.58
CA ASP A 56 9.26 13.62 5.72
C ASP A 56 8.26 13.30 4.59
N HIS A 57 7.68 14.33 3.98
CA HIS A 57 6.74 14.14 2.88
C HIS A 57 7.39 13.41 1.68
N VAL A 58 6.78 12.30 1.26
CA VAL A 58 7.25 11.48 0.14
C VAL A 58 6.32 11.63 -1.06
N LEU A 59 6.88 12.00 -2.22
CA LEU A 59 6.20 11.95 -3.51
C LEU A 59 6.64 10.71 -4.30
N LEU A 60 5.71 9.76 -4.48
CA LEU A 60 5.93 8.59 -5.33
C LEU A 60 5.42 8.88 -6.74
N TYR A 61 6.32 8.97 -7.71
CA TYR A 61 5.97 9.20 -9.11
C TYR A 61 6.40 8.03 -10.02
N GLY A 62 5.70 7.87 -11.14
CA GLY A 62 6.03 6.87 -12.16
C GLY A 62 4.80 6.30 -12.88
N PRO A 63 5.00 5.51 -13.95
CA PRO A 63 3.95 4.82 -14.70
C PRO A 63 2.93 4.07 -13.82
N PRO A 64 1.69 3.85 -14.32
CA PRO A 64 0.69 3.03 -13.63
C PRO A 64 1.20 1.59 -13.42
N GLY A 65 0.73 0.91 -12.38
CA GLY A 65 1.09 -0.49 -12.10
C GLY A 65 2.41 -0.73 -11.37
N LEU A 66 3.23 0.28 -11.12
CA LEU A 66 4.54 0.12 -10.44
C LEU A 66 4.47 -0.03 -8.91
N GLY A 67 3.29 -0.22 -8.33
CA GLY A 67 3.15 -0.46 -6.89
C GLY A 67 3.34 0.77 -5.98
N LYS A 68 3.09 1.99 -6.48
CA LYS A 68 3.17 3.23 -5.69
C LYS A 68 2.26 3.19 -4.44
N THR A 69 1.00 2.80 -4.61
CA THR A 69 0.05 2.66 -3.49
C THR A 69 0.48 1.57 -2.51
N THR A 70 1.04 0.47 -3.01
CA THR A 70 1.60 -0.60 -2.18
C THR A 70 2.78 -0.08 -1.34
N LEU A 71 3.69 0.68 -1.96
CA LEU A 71 4.83 1.26 -1.27
C LEU A 71 4.42 2.29 -0.21
N ALA A 72 3.38 3.09 -0.45
CA ALA A 72 2.80 3.98 0.56
C ALA A 72 2.24 3.19 1.77
N SER A 73 1.59 2.05 1.52
CA SER A 73 1.11 1.16 2.57
C SER A 73 2.24 0.55 3.39
N ILE A 74 3.31 0.12 2.72
CA ILE A 74 4.51 -0.41 3.40
C ILE A 74 5.15 0.66 4.28
N ILE A 75 5.32 1.89 3.76
CA ILE A 75 5.87 3.01 4.53
C ILE A 75 5.04 3.27 5.79
N SER A 76 3.70 3.31 5.66
CA SER A 76 2.81 3.51 6.81
C SER A 76 2.99 2.41 7.85
N ASN A 77 3.05 1.15 7.43
CA ASN A 77 3.23 0.00 8.31
C ASN A 77 4.60 0.02 9.01
N GLU A 78 5.67 0.29 8.26
CA GLU A 78 7.03 0.41 8.79
C GLU A 78 7.18 1.53 9.81
N MET A 79 6.51 2.67 9.57
CA MET A 79 6.55 3.83 10.47
C MET A 79 5.53 3.74 11.62
N GLY A 80 4.72 2.68 11.70
CA GLY A 80 3.68 2.51 12.73
C GLY A 80 2.53 3.50 12.63
N GLY A 81 2.33 4.12 11.46
CA GLY A 81 1.30 5.13 11.22
C GLY A 81 0.01 4.54 10.63
N LYS A 82 -1.08 5.31 10.69
CA LYS A 82 -2.35 4.98 10.01
C LYS A 82 -2.34 5.53 8.58
N LEU A 83 -2.63 4.67 7.59
CA LEU A 83 -2.78 5.07 6.20
C LEU A 83 -4.21 5.58 5.95
N SER A 84 -4.35 6.76 5.36
CA SER A 84 -5.61 7.28 4.83
C SER A 84 -5.45 7.51 3.33
N VAL A 85 -6.24 6.79 2.52
CA VAL A 85 -6.16 6.82 1.06
C VAL A 85 -7.26 7.73 0.52
N THR A 86 -6.89 8.65 -0.37
CA THR A 86 -7.83 9.55 -1.04
C THR A 86 -7.36 9.81 -2.47
N SER A 87 -8.28 10.18 -3.35
CA SER A 87 -7.95 10.60 -4.71
C SER A 87 -7.66 12.10 -4.74
N GLY A 88 -6.77 12.54 -5.65
CA GLY A 88 -6.45 13.96 -5.83
C GLY A 88 -7.69 14.87 -5.90
N PRO A 89 -8.70 14.56 -6.73
CA PRO A 89 -9.93 15.36 -6.80
C PRO A 89 -10.73 15.40 -5.49
N ALA A 90 -10.70 14.33 -4.69
CA ALA A 90 -11.41 14.25 -3.42
C ALA A 90 -10.78 15.12 -2.33
N ILE A 91 -9.47 15.41 -2.40
CA ILE A 91 -8.80 16.33 -1.45
C ILE A 91 -9.17 17.79 -1.73
N THR A 92 -9.44 18.13 -2.98
CA THR A 92 -9.77 19.51 -3.39
C THR A 92 -11.21 19.89 -3.02
N HIS A 93 -12.12 18.91 -2.93
CA HIS A 93 -13.53 19.11 -2.63
C HIS A 93 -13.90 18.89 -1.15
N SER A 94 -12.94 18.58 -0.26
CA SER A 94 -13.21 18.37 1.16
C SER A 94 -13.23 19.66 1.99
N ARG A 95 -13.70 20.78 1.41
CA ARG A 95 -13.89 22.07 2.09
C ARG A 95 -15.31 22.55 1.94
#